data_AF-A0A920JBJ5-F1
#
_entry.id   AF-A0A920JBJ5-F1
#
_cell.length_a   1.000
_cell.length_b   1.000
_cell.length_c   1.000
_cell.angle_alpha   90.00
_cell.angle_beta   90.00
_cell.angle_gamma   90.00
#
_symmetry.space_group_name_H-M   'P 1'
#
loop_
_entity.id
_entity.type
_entity.pdbx_description
1 polymer ?
#
loop_
_entity_poly.entity_id
_entity_poly.type
_entity_poly.pdbx_seq_one_letter_code
_entity_poly.pdbx_strand_id
1 'polypeptide(L)'
;MIERGVGYIPEDRKRFGVSPQLSIAYNFMLRDLYNRDFFQSGILKQKNIMQFGKSQMQKFDVRAPSEKAKVGSLSGGNMQKVILARECSRPLKLLLACQPTRDWIFMQPVLSGIKSSKKKNQGLAVLWISRTSTNSWNWQTE
;
A
#
# COMPACT_ATOMS: atom_id res chain seq x y z
N MET A 1 14.10 -4.22 6.76
CA MET A 1 12.82 -4.92 6.49
C MET A 1 12.32 -4.67 5.06
N ILE A 2 12.26 -3.41 4.61
CA ILE A 2 11.76 -3.04 3.27
C ILE A 2 12.55 -3.76 2.17
N GLU A 3 13.87 -3.63 2.14
CA GLU A 3 14.75 -4.28 1.14
C GLU A 3 14.66 -5.81 1.13
N ARG A 4 14.26 -6.43 2.24
CA ARG A 4 14.04 -7.88 2.36
C ARG A 4 12.69 -8.33 1.81
N GLY A 5 11.89 -7.43 1.25
CA GLY A 5 10.57 -7.74 0.69
C GLY A 5 9.44 -7.74 1.71
N VAL A 6 9.62 -7.16 2.91
CA VAL A 6 8.58 -7.18 3.96
C VAL A 6 7.74 -5.91 3.90
N GLY A 7 6.43 -6.04 3.64
CA GLY A 7 5.43 -4.98 3.70
C GLY A 7 4.66 -5.00 5.02
N TYR A 8 4.15 -3.85 5.44
CA TYR A 8 3.43 -3.73 6.72
C TYR A 8 2.21 -2.83 6.64
N ILE A 9 1.05 -3.38 7.01
CA ILE A 9 -0.22 -2.67 7.16
C ILE A 9 -0.53 -2.56 8.66
N PRO A 10 -0.39 -1.37 9.26
CA PRO A 10 -0.63 -1.17 10.70
C PRO A 10 -2.12 -1.15 11.05
N GLU A 11 -2.42 -1.48 12.30
CA GLU A 11 -3.74 -1.37 12.94
C GLU A 11 -4.25 0.09 12.95
N ASP A 12 -3.44 1.02 13.47
CA ASP A 12 -3.77 2.45 13.43
C ASP A 12 -3.20 3.12 12.18
N ARG A 13 -4.06 3.15 11.15
CA ARG A 13 -3.80 3.78 9.85
C ARG A 13 -3.49 5.27 9.93
N LYS A 14 -4.02 6.00 10.91
CA LYS A 14 -3.84 7.46 11.03
C LYS A 14 -2.53 7.80 11.73
N ARG A 15 -2.19 7.04 12.77
CA ARG A 15 -1.01 7.31 13.61
C ARG A 15 0.27 6.73 13.02
N PHE A 16 0.19 5.60 12.31
CA PHE A 16 1.39 4.88 11.84
C PHE A 16 1.35 4.50 10.35
N GLY A 17 0.21 4.66 9.69
CA GLY A 17 0.02 4.19 8.31
C GLY A 17 0.43 5.19 7.24
N VAL A 18 0.31 6.49 7.47
CA VAL A 18 0.50 7.55 6.46
C VAL A 18 1.19 8.76 7.06
N SER A 19 1.76 9.62 6.22
CA SER A 19 2.14 10.98 6.61
C SER A 19 1.01 11.93 6.20
N PRO A 20 0.16 12.42 7.14
CA PRO A 20 -1.09 13.12 6.80
C PRO A 20 -0.89 14.45 6.09
N GLN A 21 0.25 15.11 6.33
CA GLN A 21 0.57 16.41 5.76
C GLN A 21 1.17 16.33 4.35
N LEU A 22 1.71 15.16 3.99
CA LEU A 22 2.22 14.91 2.65
C LEU A 22 1.07 14.61 1.69
N SER A 23 1.32 14.87 0.40
CA SER A 23 0.37 14.51 -0.64
C SER A 23 0.25 13.00 -0.79
N ILE A 24 -0.79 12.55 -1.49
CA ILE A 24 -0.96 11.16 -1.91
C ILE A 24 0.27 10.65 -2.67
N ALA A 25 0.74 11.41 -3.67
CA ALA A 25 1.92 11.06 -4.46
C ALA A 25 3.17 10.86 -3.60
N TYR A 26 3.41 11.78 -2.65
CA TYR A 26 4.54 11.68 -1.73
C TYR A 26 4.41 10.50 -0.79
N ASN A 27 3.20 10.19 -0.31
CA ASN A 27 2.98 9.01 0.52
C ASN A 27 3.31 7.72 -0.22
N PHE A 28 2.97 7.60 -1.51
CA PHE A 28 3.30 6.40 -2.29
C PHE A 28 4.79 6.16 -2.45
N MET A 29 5.59 7.21 -2.66
CA MET A 29 7.04 7.06 -2.85
C MET A 29 7.82 6.70 -1.57
N LEU A 30 7.23 6.81 -0.37
CA LEU A 30 7.95 6.59 0.90
C LEU A 30 8.53 5.18 1.06
N ARG A 31 8.08 4.20 0.27
CA ARG A 31 8.64 2.83 0.26
C ARG A 31 9.71 2.60 -0.79
N ASP A 32 10.00 3.60 -1.61
CA ASP A 32 10.94 3.54 -2.71
C ASP A 32 11.78 4.82 -2.81
N LEU A 33 12.33 5.25 -1.66
CA LEU A 33 13.08 6.51 -1.53
C LEU A 33 14.41 6.52 -2.32
N TYR A 34 14.93 5.34 -2.67
CA TYR A 34 16.17 5.18 -3.44
C TYR A 34 15.92 5.04 -4.96
N ASN A 35 14.67 5.21 -5.40
CA ASN A 35 14.35 5.15 -6.82
C ASN A 35 14.96 6.34 -7.57
N ARG A 36 15.84 6.03 -8.54
CA ARG A 36 16.50 7.03 -9.39
C ARG A 36 15.53 7.83 -10.28
N ASP A 37 14.30 7.33 -10.46
CA ASP A 37 13.22 8.03 -11.14
C ASP A 37 12.58 9.10 -10.27
N PHE A 38 12.69 9.02 -8.94
CA PHE A 38 12.18 10.02 -8.00
C PHE A 38 13.29 10.96 -7.51
N PHE A 39 14.51 10.45 -7.38
CA PHE A 39 15.64 11.22 -6.88
C PHE A 39 16.93 10.87 -7.64
N GLN A 40 17.55 11.86 -8.29
CA GLN A 40 18.81 11.67 -9.01
C GLN A 40 19.75 12.84 -8.74
N SER A 41 21.01 12.53 -8.38
CA SER A 41 22.07 13.52 -8.18
C SER A 41 21.71 14.65 -7.21
N GLY A 42 20.99 14.36 -6.12
CA GLY A 42 20.57 15.37 -5.14
C GLY A 42 19.24 16.06 -5.47
N ILE A 43 18.68 15.81 -6.66
CA ILE A 43 17.50 16.53 -7.17
C ILE A 43 16.27 15.63 -7.14
N LEU A 44 15.19 16.16 -6.55
CA LEU A 44 13.88 15.51 -6.50
C LEU A 44 13.11 15.75 -7.81
N LYS A 45 12.72 14.66 -8.47
CA LYS A 45 11.97 14.70 -9.75
C LYS A 45 10.47 14.74 -9.49
N GLN A 46 9.97 15.92 -9.10
CA GLN A 46 8.56 16.10 -8.74
C GLN A 46 7.58 15.66 -9.82
N LYS A 47 7.87 15.90 -11.11
CA LYS A 47 7.03 15.47 -12.23
C LYS A 47 6.82 13.94 -12.24
N ASN A 48 7.89 13.19 -12.02
CA ASN A 48 7.85 11.72 -11.98
C ASN A 48 7.06 11.21 -10.77
N ILE A 49 7.23 11.86 -9.61
CA ILE A 49 6.47 11.54 -8.39
C ILE A 49 4.98 11.75 -8.60
N MET A 50 4.57 12.86 -9.23
CA MET A 50 3.15 13.12 -9.52
C MET A 50 2.58 12.12 -10.54
N GLN A 51 3.34 11.81 -11.59
CA GLN A 51 2.91 10.81 -12.59
C GLN A 51 2.76 9.42 -11.96
N PHE A 52 3.72 9.03 -11.12
CA PHE A 52 3.63 7.80 -10.33
C PHE A 52 2.41 7.82 -9.43
N GLY A 53 2.17 8.93 -8.71
CA GLY A 53 1.01 9.08 -7.84
C GLY A 53 -0.32 8.91 -8.58
N LYS A 54 -0.47 9.54 -9.75
CA LYS A 54 -1.64 9.38 -10.60
C LYS A 54 -1.84 7.92 -11.04
N SER A 55 -0.77 7.23 -11.43
CA SER A 55 -0.82 5.82 -11.83
C SER A 55 -1.25 4.89 -10.68
N GLN A 56 -0.74 5.13 -9.46
CA GLN A 56 -1.09 4.34 -8.28
C GLN A 56 -2.53 4.61 -7.84
N MET A 57 -2.99 5.87 -7.91
CA MET A 57 -4.39 6.20 -7.62
C MET A 57 -5.35 5.45 -8.53
N GLN A 58 -5.05 5.37 -9.83
CA GLN A 58 -5.86 4.61 -10.78
C GLN A 58 -5.80 3.11 -10.49
N LYS A 59 -4.60 2.56 -10.30
CA LYS A 59 -4.39 1.12 -10.07
C LYS A 59 -5.08 0.60 -8.80
N PHE A 60 -5.15 1.42 -7.76
CA PHE A 60 -5.72 1.03 -6.46
C PHE A 60 -7.06 1.72 -6.15
N ASP A 61 -7.68 2.39 -7.13
CA ASP A 61 -8.95 3.13 -6.99
C ASP A 61 -8.97 4.09 -5.77
N VAL A 62 -7.89 4.85 -5.60
CA VAL A 62 -7.82 5.92 -4.59
C VAL A 62 -8.53 7.15 -5.14
N ARG A 63 -9.64 7.52 -4.52
CA ARG A 63 -10.50 8.63 -4.97
C ARG A 63 -10.16 9.89 -4.19
N ALA A 64 -9.62 10.88 -4.91
CA ALA A 64 -9.32 12.22 -4.42
C ALA A 64 -9.31 13.20 -5.61
N PRO A 65 -9.42 14.53 -5.39
CA PRO A 65 -9.38 15.52 -6.46
C PRO A 65 -8.09 15.50 -7.30
N SER A 66 -6.96 15.12 -6.69
CA SER A 66 -5.68 14.92 -7.37
C SER A 66 -4.69 14.17 -6.49
N GLU A 67 -3.59 13.71 -7.08
CA GLU A 67 -2.42 13.12 -6.40
C GLU A 67 -1.70 14.12 -5.47
N LYS A 68 -2.01 15.40 -5.59
CA LYS A 68 -1.49 16.50 -4.75
C LYS A 68 -2.30 16.69 -3.47
N ALA A 69 -3.49 16.11 -3.36
CA ALA A 69 -4.30 16.20 -2.15
C ALA A 69 -3.55 15.61 -0.95
N LYS A 70 -3.71 16.23 0.23
CA LYS A 70 -3.13 15.72 1.48
C LYS A 70 -3.79 14.41 1.85
N VAL A 71 -3.01 13.41 2.26
CA VAL A 71 -3.58 12.11 2.66
C VAL A 71 -4.48 12.25 3.89
N GLY A 72 -4.19 13.21 4.78
CA GLY A 72 -5.00 13.47 5.97
C GLY A 72 -6.43 13.93 5.70
N SER A 73 -6.74 14.42 4.49
CA SER A 73 -8.11 14.84 4.12
C SER A 73 -8.96 13.72 3.54
N LEU A 74 -8.42 12.51 3.38
CA LEU A 74 -9.13 11.39 2.77
C LEU A 74 -10.05 10.67 3.76
N SER A 75 -11.06 9.99 3.25
CA SER A 75 -11.83 9.03 4.06
C SER A 75 -10.95 7.88 4.54
N GLY A 76 -11.35 7.20 5.62
CA GLY A 76 -10.61 6.06 6.16
C GLY A 76 -10.32 4.95 5.14
N GLY A 77 -11.29 4.66 4.26
CA GLY A 77 -11.15 3.67 3.19
C GLY A 77 -10.15 4.10 2.10
N ASN A 78 -10.16 5.37 1.69
CA ASN A 78 -9.16 5.89 0.75
C ASN A 78 -7.76 5.93 1.37
N MET A 79 -7.64 6.27 2.65
CA MET A 79 -6.36 6.16 3.38
C MET A 79 -5.84 4.71 3.40
N GLN A 80 -6.70 3.71 3.60
CA GLN A 80 -6.28 2.30 3.51
C GLN A 80 -5.81 1.91 2.12
N LYS A 81 -6.54 2.31 1.08
CA LYS A 81 -6.10 2.10 -0.30
C LYS A 81 -4.74 2.76 -0.56
N VAL A 82 -4.47 3.93 0.05
CA VAL A 82 -3.17 4.58 -0.04
C VAL A 82 -2.06 3.74 0.61
N ILE A 83 -2.28 3.26 1.84
CA ILE A 83 -1.34 2.39 2.55
C ILE A 83 -1.07 1.13 1.74
N LEU A 84 -2.12 0.48 1.27
CA LEU A 84 -2.04 -0.76 0.50
C LEU A 84 -1.26 -0.57 -0.79
N ALA A 85 -1.58 0.47 -1.58
CA ALA A 85 -0.86 0.81 -2.79
C ALA A 85 0.63 1.07 -2.50
N ARG A 86 0.94 1.79 -1.43
CA ARG A 86 2.32 2.09 -1.03
C ARG A 86 3.09 0.81 -0.69
N GLU A 87 2.54 -0.06 0.14
CA GLU A 87 3.22 -1.30 0.54
C GLU A 87 3.36 -2.28 -0.63
N CYS A 88 2.38 -2.30 -1.54
CA CYS A 88 2.32 -3.23 -2.68
C CYS A 88 2.87 -2.64 -3.99
N SER A 89 3.46 -1.45 -3.95
CA SER A 89 4.08 -0.78 -5.12
C SER A 89 5.36 -1.48 -5.60
N ARG A 90 5.92 -2.38 -4.77
CA ARG A 90 7.15 -3.11 -4.99
C ARG A 90 6.95 -4.63 -4.79
N PRO A 91 7.90 -5.45 -5.25
CA PRO A 91 7.91 -6.88 -4.94
C PRO A 91 7.90 -7.14 -3.43
N LEU A 92 7.00 -8.01 -2.99
CA LEU A 92 6.86 -8.43 -1.60
C LEU A 92 7.11 -9.95 -1.47
N LYS A 93 7.82 -10.33 -0.41
CA LYS A 93 8.00 -11.71 0.05
C LYS A 93 7.13 -12.01 1.27
N LEU A 94 6.86 -11.00 2.09
CA LEU A 94 6.01 -11.10 3.28
C LEU A 94 5.17 -9.83 3.42
N LEU A 95 3.88 -9.97 3.66
CA LEU A 95 3.00 -8.87 4.04
C LEU A 95 2.44 -9.12 5.43
N LEU A 96 2.75 -8.23 6.37
CA LEU A 96 2.22 -8.24 7.73
C LEU A 96 0.98 -7.34 7.79
N ALA A 97 -0.17 -7.89 8.14
CA ALA A 97 -1.41 -7.15 8.32
C ALA A 97 -1.92 -7.27 9.75
N CYS A 98 -1.83 -6.17 10.52
CA CYS A 98 -2.23 -6.13 11.93
C CYS A 98 -3.60 -5.47 12.09
N GLN A 99 -4.53 -6.19 12.74
CA GLN A 99 -5.90 -5.80 13.02
C GLN A 99 -6.54 -4.94 11.91
N PRO A 100 -6.67 -5.46 10.68
CA PRO A 100 -7.45 -4.80 9.65
C PRO A 100 -8.94 -4.94 9.98
N THR A 101 -9.40 -4.29 11.07
CA THR A 101 -10.80 -4.32 11.46
C THR A 101 -11.62 -3.63 10.39
N ARG A 102 -12.61 -4.37 9.87
CA ARG A 102 -13.66 -4.04 8.89
C ARG A 102 -13.41 -4.26 7.41
N ASP A 103 -12.17 -4.38 6.92
CA ASP A 103 -11.93 -4.18 5.48
C ASP A 103 -11.26 -5.37 4.75
N TRP A 104 -11.49 -6.61 5.20
CA TRP A 104 -11.09 -7.84 4.48
C TRP A 104 -11.59 -7.86 3.03
N ILE A 105 -12.83 -7.41 2.80
CA ILE A 105 -13.43 -7.30 1.46
C ILE A 105 -12.63 -6.36 0.55
N PHE A 106 -12.05 -5.28 1.11
CA PHE A 106 -11.23 -4.35 0.33
C PHE A 106 -9.82 -4.88 0.06
N MET A 107 -9.27 -5.69 0.97
CA MET A 107 -7.94 -6.27 0.80
C MET A 107 -7.93 -7.46 -0.16
N GLN A 108 -8.98 -8.28 -0.18
CA GLN A 108 -9.05 -9.49 -0.99
C GLN A 108 -8.77 -9.28 -2.49
N PRO A 109 -9.44 -8.34 -3.20
CA PRO A 109 -9.18 -8.11 -4.63
C PRO A 109 -7.76 -7.64 -4.92
N VAL A 110 -7.15 -6.93 -3.97
CA VAL A 110 -5.79 -6.43 -4.13
C VAL A 110 -4.78 -7.55 -3.89
N LEU A 111 -4.99 -8.38 -2.86
CA LEU A 111 -4.17 -9.56 -2.61
C LEU A 111 -4.26 -10.58 -3.76
N SER A 112 -5.45 -10.80 -4.33
CA SER A 112 -5.61 -11.65 -5.51
C SER A 112 -4.91 -11.04 -6.73
N GLY A 113 -5.03 -9.73 -6.98
CA GLY A 113 -4.30 -9.04 -8.04
C GLY A 113 -2.77 -9.12 -7.89
N ILE A 114 -2.26 -9.04 -6.66
CA ILE A 114 -0.83 -9.18 -6.33
C ILE A 114 -0.34 -10.60 -6.60
N LYS A 115 -1.11 -11.62 -6.19
CA LYS A 115 -0.80 -13.04 -6.45
C LYS A 115 -0.85 -13.38 -7.95
N SER A 116 -1.81 -12.82 -8.68
CA SER A 116 -1.96 -13.00 -10.14
C SER A 116 -0.87 -12.31 -10.96
N SER A 117 -0.10 -11.39 -10.37
CA SER A 117 1.07 -10.79 -11.00
C SER A 117 2.26 -11.78 -10.97
N LYS A 118 2.15 -12.80 -11.83
CA LYS A 118 2.94 -14.05 -11.92
C LYS A 118 4.47 -13.94 -11.97
N LYS A 119 5.07 -12.75 -12.02
CA LYS A 119 6.54 -12.57 -12.20
C LYS A 119 7.27 -11.84 -11.07
N LYS A 120 6.59 -11.10 -10.19
CA LYS A 120 7.25 -10.27 -9.14
C LYS A 120 6.96 -10.71 -7.71
N ASN A 121 5.87 -11.44 -7.46
CA ASN A 121 5.44 -11.82 -6.10
C ASN A 121 5.21 -13.33 -5.95
N GLN A 122 5.88 -14.16 -6.75
CA GLN A 122 5.89 -15.61 -6.52
C GLN A 122 6.46 -15.88 -5.11
N GLY A 123 5.69 -16.59 -4.28
CA GLY A 123 6.07 -16.91 -2.90
C GLY A 123 5.72 -15.83 -1.85
N LEU A 124 4.80 -14.91 -2.13
CA LEU A 124 4.31 -13.96 -1.12
C LEU A 124 3.59 -14.67 0.03
N ALA A 125 4.16 -14.61 1.23
CA ALA A 125 3.48 -14.95 2.47
C ALA A 125 2.67 -13.77 3.00
N VAL A 126 1.48 -14.00 3.55
CA VAL A 126 0.67 -12.99 4.21
C VAL A 126 0.42 -13.44 5.65
N LEU A 127 0.93 -12.68 6.62
CA LEU A 127 0.67 -12.93 8.04
C LEU A 127 -0.41 -11.97 8.52
N TRP A 128 -1.53 -12.55 8.95
CA TRP A 128 -2.67 -11.82 9.45
C TRP A 128 -2.75 -11.94 10.98
N ILE A 129 -2.76 -10.80 11.66
CA ILE A 129 -2.85 -10.73 13.12
C ILE A 129 -4.18 -10.06 13.45
N SER A 130 -5.17 -10.81 13.93
CA SER A 130 -6.47 -10.27 14.33
C SER A 130 -6.80 -10.59 15.78
N ARG A 131 -7.63 -9.73 16.37
CA ARG A 131 -8.19 -9.89 17.71
C ARG A 131 -9.66 -10.28 17.55
N THR A 132 -9.92 -11.52 17.13
CA THR A 132 -11.29 -12.00 16.92
C THR A 132 -11.39 -13.46 17.33
N SER A 133 -12.35 -13.79 18.19
CA SER A 133 -12.68 -15.13 18.68
C SER A 133 -13.59 -15.94 17.75
N THR A 134 -13.77 -15.51 16.50
CA THR A 134 -14.71 -16.14 15.56
C THR A 134 -13.96 -16.82 14.42
N ASN A 135 -14.05 -18.15 14.41
CA ASN A 135 -13.60 -19.04 13.34
C ASN A 135 -14.40 -18.81 12.06
N SER A 136 -13.75 -18.32 11.00
CA SER A 136 -14.16 -18.57 9.61
C SER A 136 -12.98 -18.36 8.66
N TRP A 137 -11.99 -19.23 8.76
CA TRP A 137 -10.87 -19.31 7.81
C TRP A 137 -11.13 -20.41 6.78
N ASN A 138 -11.77 -20.07 5.66
CA ASN A 138 -11.78 -20.92 4.46
C ASN A 138 -10.69 -20.43 3.51
N TRP A 139 -9.51 -21.07 3.57
CA TRP A 139 -8.51 -20.93 2.53
C TRP A 139 -8.89 -21.82 1.35
N GLN A 140 -9.52 -21.24 0.32
CA GLN A 140 -9.51 -21.87 -0.99
C GLN A 140 -8.16 -21.58 -1.64
N THR A 141 -7.30 -22.59 -1.63
CA THR A 141 -6.21 -22.73 -2.58
C THR A 141 -6.79 -23.32 -3.86
N GLU A 142 -6.96 -22.49 -4.90
CA GLU A 142 -6.95 -22.94 -6.29
C GLU A 142 -5.61 -22.58 -6.93
#